data_AF-A0A7C4NA08-F1
#
_entry.id   AF-A0A7C4NA08-F1
#
_cell.length_a   1.000
_cell.length_b   1.000
_cell.length_c   1.000
_cell.angle_alpha   90.00
_cell.angle_beta   90.00
_cell.angle_gamma   90.00
#
_symmetry.space_group_name_H-M   'P 1'
#
loop_
_entity.id
_entity.type
_entity.pdbx_description
1 polymer ?
#
loop_
_entity_poly.entity_id
_entity_poly.type
_entity_poly.pdbx_seq_one_letter_code
_entity_poly.pdbx_strand_id
1 'polypeptide(L)'
;DNPDVPVCTDCHGVHSIQDPRTAQFRVGTPELCAGCHADPQRMSKYGLSTDVYSLYQTSFHGVDVSVYKANWPTIWHESAVCTDCHGVHDIRTTDDPQSKVNPANLLATCRQCHTNAGPNWTSAWTGHNRIDPARTPYLFAVEQFYGGFTSLVLWLSIIYVGLQIIRQIVDRVRRSLK
;
A
#
# COMPACT_ATOMS: atom_id res chain seq x y z
N ASP A 1 31.67 -5.12 0.05
CA ASP A 1 30.57 -5.72 -0.73
C ASP A 1 29.57 -6.40 0.19
N ASN A 2 28.29 -6.08 0.01
CA ASN A 2 27.18 -6.73 0.71
C ASN A 2 26.47 -7.67 -0.29
N PRO A 3 26.51 -9.00 -0.12
CA PRO A 3 25.89 -9.94 -1.05
C PRO A 3 24.35 -9.94 -1.01
N ASP A 4 23.72 -9.30 -0.02
CA ASP A 4 22.27 -9.23 0.09
C ASP A 4 21.67 -8.04 -0.70
N VAL A 5 22.48 -7.26 -1.44
CA VAL A 5 22.00 -6.20 -2.34
C VAL A 5 21.75 -6.76 -3.74
N PRO A 6 20.71 -6.29 -4.44
CA PRO A 6 20.38 -6.82 -5.76
C PRO A 6 21.44 -6.43 -6.80
N VAL A 7 21.72 -7.35 -7.71
CA VAL A 7 22.45 -7.12 -8.96
C VAL A 7 21.49 -7.02 -10.14
N CYS A 8 22.01 -6.71 -11.33
CA CYS A 8 21.21 -6.50 -12.54
C CYS A 8 20.20 -7.64 -12.81
N THR A 9 20.63 -8.88 -12.56
CA THR A 9 19.85 -10.09 -12.83
C THR A 9 18.74 -10.33 -11.82
N ASP A 10 18.79 -9.73 -10.64
CA ASP A 10 17.72 -9.85 -9.64
C ASP A 10 16.48 -9.06 -10.07
N CYS A 11 16.68 -7.94 -10.77
CA CYS A 11 15.59 -7.10 -11.26
C CYS A 11 15.18 -7.40 -12.71
N HIS A 12 16.16 -7.66 -13.58
CA HIS A 12 15.92 -7.85 -15.01
C HIS A 12 15.88 -9.32 -15.45
N GLY A 13 16.34 -10.26 -14.61
CA GLY A 13 16.54 -11.65 -15.04
C GLY A 13 17.72 -11.82 -15.99
N VAL A 14 17.85 -13.00 -16.60
CA VAL A 14 19.00 -13.36 -17.46
C VAL A 14 18.58 -13.67 -18.89
N HIS A 15 17.61 -14.57 -19.07
CA HIS A 15 17.14 -15.02 -20.39
C HIS A 15 15.69 -14.63 -20.70
N SER A 16 15.11 -13.77 -19.88
CA SER A 16 13.71 -13.32 -19.96
C SER A 16 13.59 -11.83 -19.64
N ILE A 17 14.61 -11.06 -20.01
CA ILE A 17 14.70 -9.62 -19.74
C ILE A 17 13.51 -8.91 -20.40
N GLN A 18 12.61 -8.43 -19.56
CA GLN A 18 11.46 -7.63 -19.97
C GLN A 18 11.92 -6.20 -20.28
N ASP A 19 11.30 -5.54 -21.26
CA ASP A 19 11.55 -4.12 -21.52
C ASP A 19 11.01 -3.29 -20.33
N PRO A 20 11.88 -2.57 -19.59
CA PRO A 20 11.48 -1.83 -18.39
C PRO A 20 10.59 -0.63 -18.69
N ARG A 21 10.41 -0.25 -19.97
CA ARG A 21 9.53 0.85 -20.40
C ARG A 21 8.08 0.42 -20.61
N THR A 22 7.78 -0.87 -20.44
CA THR A 22 6.43 -1.39 -20.65
C THR A 22 5.56 -1.19 -19.42
N ALA A 23 4.24 -1.01 -19.64
CA ALA A 23 3.27 -0.99 -18.56
C ALA A 23 3.29 -2.28 -17.74
N GLN A 24 3.51 -3.42 -18.41
CA GLN A 24 3.58 -4.73 -17.77
C GLN A 24 4.74 -4.83 -16.77
N PHE A 25 5.91 -4.27 -17.10
CA PHE A 25 7.04 -4.20 -16.18
C PHE A 25 6.73 -3.27 -14.99
N ARG A 26 6.14 -2.09 -15.27
CA ARG A 26 5.75 -1.11 -14.26
C ARG A 26 4.79 -1.71 -13.23
N VAL A 27 3.71 -2.36 -13.67
CA VAL A 27 2.72 -2.96 -12.73
C VAL A 27 3.25 -4.16 -11.96
N GLY A 28 4.32 -4.81 -12.44
CA GLY A 28 5.02 -5.90 -11.73
C GLY A 28 6.16 -5.44 -10.82
N THR A 29 6.54 -4.16 -10.87
CA THR A 29 7.65 -3.60 -10.07
C THR A 29 7.43 -3.77 -8.56
N PRO A 30 6.22 -3.59 -7.99
CA PRO A 30 6.02 -3.80 -6.55
C PRO A 30 6.38 -5.22 -6.08
N GLU A 31 6.00 -6.25 -6.83
CA GLU A 31 6.35 -7.63 -6.49
C GLU A 31 7.84 -7.93 -6.65
N LEU A 32 8.49 -7.30 -7.63
CA LEU A 32 9.94 -7.41 -7.83
C LEU A 32 10.69 -6.95 -6.58
N CYS A 33 10.33 -5.79 -6.05
CA CYS A 33 10.90 -5.27 -4.81
C CYS A 33 10.52 -6.13 -3.60
N ALA A 34 9.27 -6.61 -3.54
CA ALA A 34 8.77 -7.46 -2.46
C ALA A 34 9.54 -8.79 -2.35
N GLY A 35 10.08 -9.31 -3.45
CA GLY A 35 10.88 -10.54 -3.45
C GLY A 35 12.04 -10.52 -2.45
N CYS A 36 12.58 -9.33 -2.13
CA CYS A 36 13.55 -9.14 -1.06
C CYS A 36 12.95 -8.40 0.15
N HIS A 37 12.18 -7.35 -0.09
CA HIS A 37 11.70 -6.45 0.98
C HIS A 37 10.52 -6.99 1.80
N ALA A 38 9.90 -8.08 1.36
CA ALA A 38 8.90 -8.82 2.14
C ALA A 38 9.46 -10.15 2.71
N ASP A 39 10.76 -10.42 2.54
CA ASP A 39 11.42 -11.63 3.05
C ASP A 39 11.96 -11.42 4.48
N PRO A 40 11.39 -12.09 5.51
CA PRO A 40 11.84 -11.95 6.89
C PRO A 40 13.28 -12.41 7.12
N GLN A 41 13.75 -13.42 6.39
CA GLN A 41 15.11 -13.95 6.56
C GLN A 41 16.16 -12.95 6.08
N ARG A 42 15.85 -12.19 5.03
CA ARG A 42 16.72 -11.12 4.52
C ARG A 42 16.61 -9.87 5.37
N MET A 43 15.39 -9.37 5.61
CA MET A 43 15.18 -8.06 6.25
C MET A 43 15.55 -8.03 7.73
N SER A 44 15.36 -9.14 8.45
CA SER A 44 15.70 -9.22 9.89
C SER A 44 17.18 -8.98 10.18
N LYS A 45 18.09 -9.40 9.29
CA LYS A 45 19.54 -9.13 9.39
C LYS A 45 19.86 -7.64 9.47
N TYR A 46 19.01 -6.80 8.89
CA TYR A 46 19.16 -5.35 8.81
C TYR A 46 18.21 -4.60 9.75
N GLY A 47 17.42 -5.31 10.56
CA GLY A 47 16.40 -4.70 11.41
C GLY A 47 15.30 -3.96 10.62
N LEU A 48 15.10 -4.33 9.36
CA LEU A 48 14.09 -3.70 8.49
C LEU A 48 12.76 -4.43 8.59
N SER A 49 11.67 -3.68 8.48
CA SER A 49 10.31 -4.26 8.45
C SER A 49 10.02 -4.93 7.11
N THR A 50 9.35 -6.07 7.15
CA THR A 50 8.80 -6.76 5.97
C THR A 50 7.43 -6.22 5.55
N ASP A 51 6.86 -5.30 6.30
CA ASP A 51 5.51 -4.77 6.04
C ASP A 51 5.48 -3.76 4.89
N VAL A 52 6.63 -3.36 4.34
CA VAL A 52 6.70 -2.29 3.35
C VAL A 52 5.84 -2.58 2.12
N TYR A 53 5.81 -3.84 1.66
CA TYR A 53 4.99 -4.26 0.53
C TYR A 53 3.50 -4.29 0.87
N SER A 54 3.11 -4.86 2.01
CA SER A 54 1.71 -4.95 2.41
C SER A 54 1.09 -3.58 2.70
N LEU A 55 1.87 -2.67 3.30
CA LEU A 55 1.47 -1.28 3.52
C LEU A 55 1.39 -0.48 2.21
N TYR A 56 2.27 -0.76 1.25
CA TYR A 56 2.14 -0.18 -0.09
C TYR A 56 0.86 -0.65 -0.77
N GLN A 57 0.55 -1.95 -0.74
CA GLN A 57 -0.63 -2.52 -1.37
C GLN A 57 -1.95 -1.94 -0.83
N THR A 58 -2.00 -1.53 0.44
CA THR A 58 -3.19 -0.89 1.03
C THR A 58 -3.24 0.62 0.84
N SER A 59 -2.22 1.23 0.26
CA SER A 59 -2.21 2.65 -0.11
C SER A 59 -3.02 2.89 -1.39
N PHE A 60 -3.44 4.14 -1.63
CA PHE A 60 -4.13 4.51 -2.87
C PHE A 60 -3.32 4.15 -4.13
N HIS A 61 -2.00 4.39 -4.11
CA HIS A 61 -1.14 4.02 -5.24
C HIS A 61 -1.10 2.50 -5.46
N GLY A 62 -0.90 1.72 -4.39
CA GLY A 62 -0.83 0.27 -4.49
C GLY A 62 -2.16 -0.38 -4.89
N VAL A 63 -3.28 0.12 -4.37
CA VAL A 63 -4.62 -0.34 -4.78
C VAL A 63 -4.84 -0.06 -6.27
N ASP A 64 -4.54 1.14 -6.74
CA ASP A 64 -4.71 1.48 -8.16
C ASP A 64 -3.83 0.60 -9.06
N VAL A 65 -2.54 0.44 -8.71
CA VAL A 65 -1.63 -0.48 -9.42
C VAL A 65 -2.18 -1.90 -9.45
N SER A 66 -2.77 -2.39 -8.35
CA SER A 66 -3.35 -3.74 -8.30
C SER A 66 -4.54 -3.91 -9.27
N VAL A 67 -5.34 -2.86 -9.46
CA VAL A 67 -6.48 -2.85 -10.41
C VAL A 67 -5.98 -2.92 -11.85
N TYR A 68 -4.98 -2.10 -12.21
CA TYR A 68 -4.37 -2.14 -13.54
C TYR A 68 -3.70 -3.48 -13.80
N LYS A 69 -2.96 -4.02 -12.82
CA LYS A 69 -2.34 -5.34 -12.94
C LYS A 69 -3.36 -6.45 -13.24
N ALA A 70 -4.51 -6.42 -12.56
CA ALA A 70 -5.53 -7.46 -12.69
C ALA A 70 -6.34 -7.36 -13.99
N ASN A 71 -6.63 -6.14 -14.46
CA ASN A 71 -7.58 -5.92 -15.54
C ASN A 71 -6.94 -5.41 -16.85
N TRP A 72 -5.90 -4.58 -16.74
CA TRP A 72 -5.30 -3.86 -17.87
C TRP A 72 -3.76 -3.78 -17.77
N PRO A 73 -3.04 -4.91 -17.66
CA PRO A 73 -1.60 -4.91 -17.37
C PRO A 73 -0.74 -4.32 -18.50
N THR A 74 -1.32 -4.10 -19.68
CA THR A 74 -0.65 -3.52 -20.85
C THR A 74 -0.95 -2.03 -21.04
N ILE A 75 -1.83 -1.44 -20.22
CA ILE A 75 -2.16 -0.01 -20.27
C ILE A 75 -1.26 0.74 -19.30
N TRP A 76 -0.60 1.78 -19.79
CA TRP A 76 0.21 2.66 -18.95
C TRP A 76 -0.67 3.43 -17.97
N HIS A 77 -0.22 3.52 -16.71
CA HIS A 77 -0.88 4.30 -15.68
C HIS A 77 0.15 5.00 -14.78
N GLU A 78 -0.24 6.17 -14.26
CA GLU A 78 0.67 7.11 -13.59
C GLU A 78 0.72 6.93 -12.06
N SER A 79 0.04 5.91 -11.52
CA SER A 79 0.14 5.62 -10.09
C SER A 79 1.56 5.24 -9.71
N ALA A 80 2.02 5.80 -8.59
CA ALA A 80 3.41 5.67 -8.17
C ALA A 80 3.70 4.22 -7.72
N VAL A 81 4.75 3.64 -8.28
CA VAL A 81 5.35 2.38 -7.83
C VAL A 81 6.62 2.66 -7.02
N CYS A 82 7.26 1.61 -6.50
CA CYS A 82 8.44 1.71 -5.65
C CYS A 82 9.54 2.60 -6.25
N THR A 83 9.78 2.48 -7.55
CA THR A 83 10.84 3.18 -8.27
C THR A 83 10.58 4.67 -8.50
N ASP A 84 9.32 5.10 -8.54
CA ASP A 84 8.99 6.53 -8.70
C ASP A 84 9.40 7.33 -7.45
N CYS A 85 9.32 6.69 -6.27
CA CYS A 85 9.74 7.26 -5.01
C CYS A 85 11.22 7.01 -4.71
N HIS A 86 11.71 5.77 -4.87
CA HIS A 86 13.04 5.37 -4.41
C HIS A 86 14.16 5.50 -5.46
N GLY A 87 13.83 5.59 -6.75
CA GLY A 87 14.79 5.49 -7.84
C GLY A 87 14.92 4.06 -8.40
N VAL A 88 15.87 3.85 -9.31
CA VAL A 88 16.05 2.56 -10.02
C VAL A 88 17.49 2.05 -9.85
N HIS A 89 18.46 2.78 -10.41
CA HIS A 89 19.90 2.46 -10.31
C HIS A 89 20.63 3.40 -9.34
N ASP A 90 19.88 4.27 -8.68
CA ASP A 90 20.33 5.33 -7.77
C ASP A 90 19.61 5.24 -6.41
N ILE A 91 19.12 4.04 -6.06
CA ILE A 91 18.41 3.79 -4.79
C ILE A 91 19.36 4.05 -3.63
N ARG A 92 18.92 4.90 -2.71
CA ARG A 92 19.67 5.31 -1.52
C ARG A 92 18.88 5.01 -0.25
N THR A 93 19.58 4.97 0.88
CA THR A 93 18.95 4.85 2.20
C THR A 93 18.05 6.05 2.47
N THR A 94 17.06 5.90 3.34
CA THR A 94 16.05 6.93 3.60
C THR A 94 16.60 8.15 4.35
N ASP A 95 17.74 8.02 5.01
CA ASP A 95 18.45 9.07 5.74
C ASP A 95 19.49 9.82 4.87
N ASP A 96 19.88 9.28 3.71
CA ASP A 96 20.77 9.96 2.77
C ASP A 96 20.13 11.28 2.29
N PRO A 97 20.79 12.44 2.42
CA PRO A 97 20.27 13.72 1.94
C PRO A 97 19.99 13.78 0.43
N GLN A 98 20.60 12.90 -0.36
CA GLN A 98 20.36 12.78 -1.80
C GLN A 98 19.22 11.80 -2.13
N SER A 99 18.68 11.09 -1.14
CA SER A 99 17.55 10.17 -1.34
C SER A 99 16.27 10.93 -1.62
N LYS A 100 15.54 10.52 -2.66
CA LYS A 100 14.24 11.08 -3.01
C LYS A 100 13.19 10.88 -1.92
N VAL A 101 13.34 9.85 -1.09
CA VAL A 101 12.46 9.57 0.05
C VAL A 101 12.97 10.13 1.38
N ASN A 102 14.06 10.90 1.36
CA ASN A 102 14.50 11.64 2.53
C ASN A 102 13.39 12.61 2.98
N PRO A 103 13.10 12.76 4.28
CA PRO A 103 12.07 13.68 4.76
C PRO A 103 12.17 15.11 4.20
N ALA A 104 13.39 15.61 3.94
CA ALA A 104 13.61 16.93 3.35
C ALA A 104 13.25 17.00 1.86
N ASN A 105 13.34 15.88 1.13
CA ASN A 105 13.10 15.80 -0.32
C ASN A 105 11.71 15.28 -0.66
N LEU A 106 11.05 14.60 0.27
CA LEU A 106 9.82 13.86 0.04
C LEU A 106 8.70 14.71 -0.58
N LEU A 107 8.53 15.95 -0.13
CA LEU A 107 7.53 16.84 -0.72
C LEU A 107 7.81 17.11 -2.21
N ALA A 108 9.08 17.29 -2.58
CA ALA A 108 9.48 17.46 -3.97
C ALA A 108 9.21 16.19 -4.78
N THR A 109 9.43 15.01 -4.19
CA THR A 109 9.09 13.72 -4.79
C THR A 109 7.58 13.58 -5.03
N CYS A 110 6.74 13.87 -4.04
CA CYS A 110 5.28 13.85 -4.21
C CYS A 110 4.80 14.83 -5.29
N ARG A 111 5.45 16.01 -5.38
CA ARG A 111 5.10 17.06 -6.34
C ARG A 111 5.41 16.74 -7.80
N GLN A 112 6.13 15.65 -8.08
CA GLN A 112 6.29 15.17 -9.45
C GLN A 112 4.94 14.88 -10.11
N CYS A 113 3.98 14.35 -9.34
CA CYS A 113 2.61 14.13 -9.79
C CYS A 113 1.60 15.06 -9.09
N HIS A 114 1.79 15.35 -7.80
CA HIS A 114 0.91 16.23 -7.01
C HIS A 114 1.43 17.66 -6.98
N THR A 115 1.42 18.34 -8.13
CA THR A 115 2.03 19.69 -8.31
C THR A 115 1.54 20.75 -7.30
N ASN A 116 0.31 20.62 -6.82
CA ASN A 116 -0.30 21.55 -5.87
C ASN A 116 -0.16 21.13 -4.39
N ALA A 117 0.59 20.06 -4.08
CA ALA A 117 0.78 19.58 -2.71
C ALA A 117 1.44 20.66 -1.84
N GLY A 118 0.81 21.01 -0.72
CA GLY A 118 1.33 22.00 0.24
C GLY A 118 2.41 21.43 1.17
N PRO A 119 3.07 22.27 1.99
CA PRO A 119 4.14 21.86 2.91
C PRO A 119 3.76 20.73 3.87
N ASN A 120 2.50 20.68 4.30
CA ASN A 120 1.99 19.65 5.23
C ASN A 120 1.52 18.37 4.52
N TRP A 121 1.64 18.26 3.19
CA TRP A 121 1.15 17.11 2.44
C TRP A 121 1.74 15.79 2.94
N THR A 122 3.03 15.80 3.28
CA THR A 122 3.77 14.63 3.71
C THR A 122 3.59 14.30 5.20
N SER A 123 2.94 15.16 5.99
CA SER A 123 2.83 14.96 7.44
C SER A 123 1.95 13.77 7.82
N ALA A 124 1.03 13.38 6.94
CA ALA A 124 0.18 12.20 7.13
C ALA A 124 0.83 10.89 6.65
N TRP A 125 2.00 10.96 6.00
CA TRP A 125 2.68 9.78 5.48
C TRP A 125 3.51 9.08 6.56
N THR A 126 3.26 7.78 6.77
CA THR A 126 3.93 6.98 7.82
C THR A 126 5.25 6.34 7.37
N GLY A 127 5.68 6.58 6.12
CA GLY A 127 6.97 6.08 5.61
C GLY A 127 7.07 4.56 5.59
N HIS A 128 6.05 3.86 5.08
CA HIS A 128 5.95 2.39 5.06
C HIS A 128 6.11 1.73 6.44
N ASN A 129 5.66 2.40 7.50
CA ASN A 129 5.57 1.82 8.83
C ASN A 129 4.10 1.70 9.25
N ARG A 130 3.82 0.67 10.05
CA ARG A 130 2.51 0.53 10.68
C ARG A 130 2.24 1.74 11.56
N ILE A 131 0.95 2.07 11.68
CA ILE A 131 0.51 3.07 12.64
C ILE A 131 0.85 2.55 14.04
N ASP A 132 1.56 3.38 14.78
CA ASP A 132 2.07 3.09 16.10
C ASP A 132 1.66 4.21 17.07
N PRO A 133 1.19 3.90 18.29
CA PRO A 133 0.74 4.91 19.24
C PRO A 133 1.88 5.80 19.77
N ALA A 134 3.13 5.31 19.81
CA ALA A 134 4.28 6.10 20.26
C ALA A 134 4.79 7.04 19.17
N ARG A 135 4.81 6.60 17.90
CA ARG A 135 5.30 7.41 16.77
C ARG A 135 4.22 8.26 16.10
N THR A 136 3.01 7.73 15.97
CA THR A 136 1.89 8.33 15.23
C THR A 136 0.60 8.34 16.06
N PRO A 137 0.58 8.98 17.25
CA PRO A 137 -0.54 8.91 18.20
C PRO A 137 -1.87 9.40 17.61
N TYR A 138 -1.83 10.46 16.80
CA TYR A 138 -3.04 11.02 16.18
C TYR A 138 -3.64 10.08 15.13
N LEU A 139 -2.81 9.49 14.25
CA LEU A 139 -3.29 8.54 13.26
C LEU A 139 -3.82 7.26 13.94
N PHE A 140 -3.16 6.82 15.01
CA PHE A 140 -3.64 5.70 15.82
C PHE A 140 -5.02 5.97 16.41
N ALA A 141 -5.22 7.14 17.04
CA ALA A 141 -6.52 7.50 17.60
C ALA A 141 -7.63 7.53 16.54
N VAL A 142 -7.34 8.09 15.36
CA VAL A 142 -8.25 8.13 14.22
C VAL A 142 -8.59 6.73 13.74
N GLU A 143 -7.59 5.86 13.57
CA GLU A 143 -7.77 4.47 13.13
C GLU A 143 -8.65 3.68 14.12
N GLN A 144 -8.38 3.77 15.42
CA GLN A 144 -9.17 3.09 16.45
C GLN A 144 -10.62 3.60 16.49
N PHE A 145 -10.80 4.92 16.40
CA PHE A 145 -12.14 5.52 16.37
C PHE A 145 -12.94 5.03 15.16
N TYR A 146 -12.41 5.15 13.94
CA TYR A 146 -13.14 4.74 12.74
C TYR A 146 -13.29 3.22 12.64
N GLY A 147 -12.31 2.44 13.09
CA GLY A 147 -12.41 0.98 13.16
C GLY A 147 -13.55 0.53 14.08
N GLY A 148 -13.64 1.12 15.28
CA GLY A 148 -14.72 0.85 16.22
C GLY A 148 -16.07 1.37 15.72
N PHE A 149 -16.12 2.60 15.25
CA PHE A 149 -17.34 3.25 14.75
C PHE A 149 -17.94 2.50 13.55
N THR A 150 -17.10 2.18 12.55
CA THR A 150 -17.55 1.45 11.35
C THR A 150 -18.08 0.07 11.73
N SER A 151 -17.35 -0.65 12.60
CA SER A 151 -17.79 -1.97 13.09
C SER A 151 -19.13 -1.88 13.80
N LEU A 152 -19.31 -0.90 14.69
CA LEU A 152 -20.56 -0.67 15.42
C LEU A 152 -21.73 -0.41 14.45
N VAL A 153 -21.55 0.51 13.50
CA VAL A 153 -22.59 0.86 12.52
C VAL A 153 -22.97 -0.35 11.67
N LEU A 154 -21.99 -1.13 11.19
CA LEU A 154 -22.24 -2.33 10.40
C LEU A 154 -22.97 -3.40 11.21
N TRP A 155 -22.58 -3.65 12.46
CA TRP A 155 -23.25 -4.63 13.32
C TRP A 155 -24.70 -4.22 13.63
N LEU A 156 -24.94 -2.96 13.98
CA LEU A 156 -26.30 -2.45 14.20
C LEU A 156 -27.16 -2.58 12.94
N SER A 157 -26.59 -2.30 11.77
CA SER A 157 -27.27 -2.43 10.47
C SER A 157 -27.62 -3.90 10.17
N ILE A 158 -26.68 -4.81 10.39
CA ILE A 158 -26.88 -6.26 10.22
C ILE A 158 -27.99 -6.76 11.16
N ILE A 159 -27.96 -6.36 12.44
CA ILE A 159 -28.99 -6.74 13.41
C ILE A 159 -30.35 -6.20 12.99
N TYR A 160 -30.42 -4.92 12.60
CA TYR A 160 -31.66 -4.30 12.14
C TYR A 160 -32.28 -5.03 10.95
N VAL A 161 -31.47 -5.31 9.91
CA VAL A 161 -31.91 -6.04 8.72
C VAL A 161 -32.32 -7.47 9.09
N GLY A 162 -31.55 -8.15 9.94
CA GLY A 162 -31.88 -9.49 10.42
C GLY A 162 -33.21 -9.55 11.15
N LEU A 163 -33.47 -8.60 12.06
CA LEU A 163 -34.73 -8.49 12.79
C LEU A 163 -35.90 -8.20 11.85
N GLN A 164 -35.71 -7.37 10.82
CA GLN A 164 -36.75 -7.15 9.81
C GLN A 164 -37.08 -8.41 9.01
N ILE A 165 -36.07 -9.16 8.57
CA ILE A 165 -36.26 -10.42 7.85
C ILE A 165 -37.01 -11.42 8.72
N ILE A 166 -36.61 -11.58 9.99
CA ILE A 166 -37.29 -12.46 10.95
C ILE A 166 -38.75 -12.06 11.11
N ARG A 167 -39.03 -10.77 11.33
CA ARG A 167 -40.39 -10.25 11.45
C ARG A 167 -41.23 -10.57 10.21
N GLN A 168 -40.69 -10.35 9.01
CA GLN A 168 -41.39 -10.64 7.76
C GLN A 168 -41.70 -12.13 7.59
N ILE A 169 -40.79 -13.02 7.98
CA ILE A 169 -40.99 -14.47 7.95
C ILE A 169 -42.09 -14.86 8.93
N VAL A 170 -42.03 -14.38 10.18
CA VAL A 170 -43.05 -14.66 11.21
C VAL A 170 -44.43 -14.18 10.76
N ASP A 171 -44.53 -12.96 10.22
CA ASP A 171 -45.79 -12.40 9.72
C ASP A 171 -46.35 -13.16 8.50
N ARG A 172 -45.48 -13.78 7.69
CA ARG A 172 -45.89 -14.63 6.56
C ARG A 172 -46.42 -15.98 7.06
N VAL A 173 -45.70 -16.65 7.95
CA VAL A 173 -46.11 -17.93 8.55
C VAL A 173 -47.43 -17.78 9.32
N ARG A 174 -47.58 -16.70 10.09
CA ARG A 174 -48.81 -16.43 10.83
C ARG A 174 -50.03 -16.25 9.91
N ARG A 175 -49.83 -15.69 8.71
CA ARG A 175 -50.89 -15.52 7.71
C ARG A 175 -51.25 -16.83 7.01
N SER A 176 -50.31 -17.76 6.80
CA SER A 176 -50.60 -19.06 6.18
C SER A 176 -51.26 -20.07 7.13
N LEU A 177 -51.22 -19.82 8.44
CA LEU A 177 -51.87 -20.66 9.46
C LEU A 177 -53.30 -20.23 9.79
N LYS A 178 -53.76 -19.09 9.26
CA LYS A 178 -55.15 -18.62 9.32
C LYS A 178 -55.86 -18.96 8.02
#